data_AF-A0A7Z9WKT9-F1
#
_entry.id   AF-A0A7Z9WKT9-F1
#
_cell.length_a   1.000
_cell.length_b   1.000
_cell.length_c   1.000
_cell.angle_alpha   90.00
_cell.angle_beta   90.00
_cell.angle_gamma   90.00
#
_symmetry.space_group_name_H-M   'P 1'
#
loop_
_entity.id
_entity.type
_entity.pdbx_description
1 polymer ?
#
loop_
_entity_poly.entity_id
_entity_poly.type
_entity_poly.pdbx_seq_one_letter_code
_entity_poly.pdbx_strand_id
1 'polypeptide(L)'
;MDRILRGKVWRFGDGISTDHITPGRYYHLRGDLKALAEHALEDADPEFARKAQPGDFVVAGKNFGQGSSREHAPLVLKERGIQAVLAQSFARIFFRNAVNVGLVPIICDTEGFETGDEIEVDLEEGRVQNLTRGFERSFTPLPPIMRAILQALGKEIYVEDEDALDMATAVSGTGPTYVFLMMEALVEAAVHLGFSRRVARELVIQTVLGSALFARESGRHLAELRNMVTSPGGTSAEAIYQLEKGGLRTIISKAVWAAYQKSKLLGEMSSKKGLRSTSPLESPGIPTEGLEKRGV
;
A
#
# COMPACT_ATOMS: atom_id res chain seq x y z
N MET A 1 -11.90 9.57 9.87
CA MET A 1 -10.73 9.08 10.62
C MET A 1 -10.47 10.07 11.73
N ASP A 2 -10.38 9.58 12.96
CA ASP A 2 -10.21 10.43 14.14
C ASP A 2 -8.78 10.95 14.24
N ARG A 3 -8.62 12.16 14.79
CA ARG A 3 -7.32 12.79 15.01
C ARG A 3 -6.47 11.99 16.00
N ILE A 4 -7.13 11.53 17.07
CA ILE A 4 -6.54 10.81 18.19
C ILE A 4 -6.98 9.35 18.09
N LEU A 5 -6.01 8.43 18.09
CA LEU A 5 -6.25 6.99 18.05
C LEU A 5 -5.76 6.37 19.37
N ARG A 6 -6.50 5.41 19.93
CA ARG A 6 -6.15 4.71 21.19
C ARG A 6 -6.36 3.22 21.10
N GLY A 7 -5.48 2.43 21.72
CA GLY A 7 -5.52 0.97 21.62
C GLY A 7 -4.25 0.30 22.13
N LYS A 8 -4.19 -1.03 22.01
CA LYS A 8 -3.07 -1.84 22.54
C LYS A 8 -2.01 -2.10 21.49
N VAL A 9 -0.77 -2.26 21.95
CA VAL A 9 0.39 -2.57 21.11
C VAL A 9 0.54 -4.07 20.92
N TRP A 10 0.86 -4.45 19.68
CA TRP A 10 1.45 -5.73 19.33
C TRP A 10 2.86 -5.51 18.78
N ARG A 11 3.87 -5.96 19.53
CA ARG A 11 5.28 -5.68 19.25
C ARG A 11 5.91 -6.79 18.40
N PHE A 12 6.61 -6.39 17.33
CA PHE A 12 7.31 -7.30 16.41
C PHE A 12 8.76 -6.87 16.15
N GLY A 13 9.65 -7.80 15.81
CA GLY A 13 11.05 -7.51 15.54
C GLY A 13 11.32 -6.69 14.27
N ASP A 14 12.60 -6.65 13.89
CA ASP A 14 13.06 -6.16 12.60
C ASP A 14 12.67 -7.13 11.48
N GLY A 15 12.54 -6.62 10.26
CA GLY A 15 12.49 -7.44 9.05
C GLY A 15 11.24 -8.31 8.90
N ILE A 16 10.12 -7.92 9.52
CA ILE A 16 8.83 -8.57 9.25
C ILE A 16 8.52 -8.47 7.76
N SER A 17 8.41 -9.62 7.10
CA SER A 17 8.19 -9.71 5.66
C SER A 17 6.70 -9.75 5.33
N THR A 18 6.35 -9.56 4.06
CA THR A 18 4.98 -9.77 3.59
C THR A 18 4.51 -11.22 3.77
N ASP A 19 5.43 -12.19 3.81
CA ASP A 19 5.12 -13.59 4.13
C ASP A 19 4.78 -13.79 5.61
N HIS A 20 5.44 -13.06 6.51
CA HIS A 20 5.06 -13.07 7.93
C HIS A 20 3.69 -12.42 8.14
N ILE A 21 3.41 -11.29 7.47
CA ILE A 21 2.14 -10.56 7.58
C ILE A 21 0.99 -11.36 6.99
N THR A 22 1.20 -12.00 5.85
CA THR A 22 0.19 -12.82 5.17
C THR A 22 0.81 -14.17 4.82
N PRO A 23 0.73 -15.17 5.72
CA PRO A 23 1.35 -16.48 5.53
C PRO A 23 0.94 -17.11 4.20
N GLY A 24 1.93 -17.59 3.44
CA GLY A 24 1.70 -18.16 2.10
C GLY A 24 0.76 -19.38 2.09
N ARG A 25 0.68 -20.12 3.20
CA ARG A 25 -0.22 -21.29 3.32
C ARG A 25 -1.70 -20.92 3.25
N TYR A 26 -2.07 -19.69 3.61
CA TYR A 26 -3.45 -19.21 3.58
C TYR A 26 -3.81 -18.46 2.30
N TYR A 27 -2.91 -18.42 1.30
CA TYR A 27 -3.14 -17.65 0.08
C TYR A 27 -4.32 -18.15 -0.78
N HIS A 28 -4.82 -19.36 -0.52
CA HIS A 28 -6.05 -19.87 -1.10
C HIS A 28 -7.30 -19.14 -0.60
N LEU A 29 -7.20 -18.38 0.51
CA LEU A 29 -8.26 -17.55 1.08
C LEU A 29 -8.26 -16.11 0.56
N ARG A 30 -7.41 -15.76 -0.41
CA ARG A 30 -7.27 -14.35 -0.84
C ARG A 30 -8.55 -13.75 -1.44
N GLY A 31 -9.46 -14.56 -1.98
CA GLY A 31 -10.81 -14.14 -2.38
C GLY A 31 -11.78 -13.89 -1.22
N ASP A 32 -11.47 -14.34 0.00
CA ASP A 32 -12.19 -14.04 1.24
C ASP A 32 -11.25 -13.28 2.19
N LEU A 33 -11.20 -11.97 2.02
CA LEU A 33 -10.28 -11.12 2.77
C LEU A 33 -10.50 -11.22 4.29
N LYS A 34 -11.74 -11.45 4.74
CA LYS A 34 -12.06 -11.62 6.17
C LYS A 34 -11.43 -12.89 6.70
N ALA A 35 -11.64 -14.01 6.01
CA ALA A 35 -11.02 -15.28 6.39
C ALA A 35 -9.48 -15.19 6.37
N LEU A 36 -8.91 -14.52 5.37
CA LEU A 36 -7.46 -14.32 5.30
C LEU A 36 -6.93 -13.41 6.43
N ALA A 37 -7.70 -12.40 6.84
CA ALA A 37 -7.31 -11.47 7.89
C ALA A 37 -7.25 -12.09 9.30
N GLU A 38 -8.01 -13.15 9.56
CA GLU A 38 -7.89 -13.94 10.79
C GLU A 38 -6.49 -14.55 10.97
N HIS A 39 -5.76 -14.73 9.87
CA HIS A 39 -4.41 -15.31 9.86
C HIS A 39 -3.29 -14.26 9.70
N ALA A 40 -3.63 -12.97 9.79
CA ALA A 40 -2.65 -11.90 9.69
C ALA A 40 -1.57 -12.05 10.78
N LEU A 41 -0.29 -11.91 10.40
CA LEU A 41 0.87 -11.99 11.30
C LEU A 41 1.03 -13.31 12.08
N GLU A 42 0.27 -14.36 11.76
CA GLU A 42 0.29 -15.63 12.51
C GLU A 42 1.67 -16.30 12.55
N ASP A 43 2.45 -16.18 11.47
CA ASP A 43 3.82 -16.72 11.40
C ASP A 43 4.83 -15.92 12.21
N ALA A 44 4.52 -14.66 12.51
CA ALA A 44 5.34 -13.83 13.38
C ALA A 44 4.94 -14.02 14.86
N ASP A 45 3.64 -14.05 15.14
CA ASP A 45 3.08 -14.29 16.46
C ASP A 45 1.67 -14.92 16.34
N PRO A 46 1.49 -16.21 16.68
CA PRO A 46 0.18 -16.86 16.67
C PRO A 46 -0.83 -16.23 17.63
N GLU A 47 -0.36 -15.57 18.69
CA GLU A 47 -1.26 -14.94 19.65
C GLU A 47 -1.85 -13.64 19.09
N PHE A 48 -1.15 -12.95 18.17
CA PHE A 48 -1.73 -11.82 17.44
C PHE A 48 -2.97 -12.25 16.67
N ALA A 49 -2.86 -13.30 15.86
CA ALA A 49 -3.97 -13.82 15.06
C ALA A 49 -5.19 -14.15 15.95
N ARG A 50 -4.95 -14.72 17.14
CA ARG A 50 -6.01 -15.15 18.06
C ARG A 50 -6.61 -14.04 18.94
N LYS A 51 -5.82 -13.03 19.31
CA LYS A 51 -6.18 -12.09 20.38
C LYS A 51 -6.25 -10.64 19.95
N ALA A 52 -5.60 -10.24 18.86
CA ALA A 52 -5.64 -8.86 18.39
C ALA A 52 -7.08 -8.43 18.14
N GLN A 53 -7.43 -7.22 18.57
CA GLN A 53 -8.76 -6.65 18.44
C GLN A 53 -8.77 -5.47 17.47
N PRO A 54 -9.90 -5.18 16.82
CA PRO A 54 -10.09 -3.91 16.14
C PRO A 54 -9.82 -2.75 17.10
N GLY A 55 -8.99 -1.79 16.68
CA GLY A 55 -8.48 -0.74 17.56
C GLY A 55 -7.01 -0.92 17.95
N ASP A 56 -6.43 -2.11 17.81
CA ASP A 56 -5.04 -2.32 18.19
C ASP A 56 -4.04 -1.70 17.17
N PHE A 57 -2.77 -1.65 17.60
CA PHE A 57 -1.63 -1.14 16.85
C PHE A 57 -0.59 -2.22 16.65
N VAL A 58 0.05 -2.20 15.49
CA VAL A 58 1.26 -3.00 15.24
C VAL A 58 2.47 -2.09 15.43
N VAL A 59 3.42 -2.49 16.28
CA VAL A 59 4.67 -1.76 16.52
C VAL A 59 5.86 -2.63 16.14
N ALA A 60 6.60 -2.25 15.11
CA ALA A 60 7.67 -3.05 14.55
C ALA A 60 9.05 -2.35 14.59
N GLY A 61 10.09 -3.12 14.32
CA GLY A 61 11.44 -2.60 14.19
C GLY A 61 11.71 -1.99 12.80
N LYS A 62 12.88 -2.27 12.24
CA LYS A 62 13.32 -1.78 10.93
C LYS A 62 12.78 -2.63 9.79
N ASN A 63 12.60 -2.00 8.63
CA ASN A 63 12.25 -2.64 7.35
C ASN A 63 10.97 -3.50 7.41
N PHE A 64 9.93 -3.02 8.08
CA PHE A 64 8.64 -3.70 8.15
C PHE A 64 7.97 -3.78 6.77
N GLY A 65 7.38 -4.94 6.45
CA GLY A 65 6.71 -5.21 5.18
C GLY A 65 7.66 -5.52 4.03
N GLN A 66 8.86 -6.03 4.30
CA GLN A 66 9.81 -6.38 3.25
C GLN A 66 9.33 -7.54 2.38
N GLY A 67 9.72 -7.55 1.10
CA GLY A 67 9.35 -8.62 0.17
C GLY A 67 8.76 -8.10 -1.13
N SER A 68 8.57 -9.03 -2.09
CA SER A 68 8.26 -8.72 -3.48
C SER A 68 6.78 -8.46 -3.79
N SER A 69 6.09 -7.73 -2.90
CA SER A 69 4.72 -7.24 -3.07
C SER A 69 3.62 -8.29 -2.87
N ARG A 70 2.92 -8.16 -1.73
CA ARG A 70 1.57 -8.69 -1.53
C ARG A 70 0.71 -7.53 -1.10
N GLU A 71 -0.14 -7.02 -2.00
CA GLU A 71 -1.07 -5.93 -1.67
C GLU A 71 -2.03 -6.31 -0.55
N HIS A 72 -2.25 -7.61 -0.39
CA HIS A 72 -2.97 -8.20 0.72
C HIS A 72 -2.34 -7.92 2.08
N ALA A 73 -1.02 -7.73 2.19
CA ALA A 73 -0.35 -7.53 3.48
C ALA A 73 -0.88 -6.31 4.26
N PRO A 74 -0.95 -5.10 3.69
CA PRO A 74 -1.61 -4.00 4.37
C PRO A 74 -3.14 -4.15 4.43
N LEU A 75 -3.78 -4.81 3.46
CA LEU A 75 -5.24 -5.03 3.47
C LEU A 75 -5.69 -5.93 4.62
N VAL A 76 -4.99 -7.02 4.91
CA VAL A 76 -5.37 -7.93 6.01
C VAL A 76 -5.25 -7.26 7.37
N LEU A 77 -4.25 -6.39 7.55
CA LEU A 77 -4.11 -5.59 8.78
C LEU A 77 -5.24 -4.57 8.88
N LYS A 78 -5.62 -3.95 7.76
CA LYS A 78 -6.74 -3.02 7.71
C LYS A 78 -8.07 -3.72 8.02
N GLU A 79 -8.33 -4.86 7.40
CA GLU A 79 -9.51 -5.70 7.62
C GLU A 79 -9.58 -6.21 9.06
N ARG A 80 -8.42 -6.54 9.67
CA ARG A 80 -8.34 -6.90 11.10
C ARG A 80 -8.67 -5.74 12.04
N GLY A 81 -8.84 -4.52 11.51
CA GLY A 81 -9.18 -3.33 12.28
C GLY A 81 -7.97 -2.69 12.97
N ILE A 82 -6.75 -2.95 12.51
CA ILE A 82 -5.54 -2.30 13.02
C ILE A 82 -5.57 -0.81 12.65
N GLN A 83 -5.43 0.06 13.65
CA GLN A 83 -5.56 1.50 13.46
C GLN A 83 -4.36 2.11 12.74
N ALA A 84 -3.16 1.71 13.14
CA ALA A 84 -1.91 2.14 12.53
C ALA A 84 -0.80 1.10 12.74
N VAL A 85 0.20 1.16 11.87
CA VAL A 85 1.46 0.44 12.02
C VAL A 85 2.55 1.46 12.32
N LEU A 86 3.23 1.32 13.45
CA LEU A 86 4.38 2.14 13.84
C LEU A 86 5.64 1.31 13.60
N ALA A 87 6.65 1.86 12.94
CA ALA A 87 7.92 1.16 12.70
C ALA A 87 9.11 2.12 12.64
N GLN A 88 10.31 1.64 12.97
CA GLN A 88 11.54 2.44 12.76
C GLN A 88 11.78 2.72 11.28
N SER A 89 11.39 1.79 10.40
CA SER A 89 11.36 2.00 8.96
C SER A 89 10.48 0.97 8.26
N PHE A 90 9.98 1.33 7.08
CA PHE A 90 9.18 0.46 6.23
C PHE A 90 9.91 0.11 4.94
N ALA A 91 9.62 -1.06 4.40
CA ALA A 91 9.89 -1.34 3.01
C ALA A 91 9.07 -0.39 2.11
N ARG A 92 9.73 0.20 1.10
CA ARG A 92 9.14 1.24 0.25
C ARG A 92 7.80 0.85 -0.38
N ILE A 93 7.68 -0.40 -0.84
CA ILE A 93 6.47 -0.93 -1.48
C ILE A 93 5.35 -1.06 -0.45
N PHE A 94 5.63 -1.63 0.72
CA PHE A 94 4.63 -1.76 1.78
C PHE A 94 4.12 -0.39 2.24
N PHE A 95 5.02 0.57 2.48
CA PHE A 95 4.63 1.92 2.89
C PHE A 95 3.64 2.55 1.91
N ARG A 96 3.95 2.49 0.61
CA ARG A 96 3.06 3.01 -0.45
C ARG A 96 1.72 2.27 -0.43
N ASN A 97 1.73 0.95 -0.36
CA ASN A 97 0.51 0.15 -0.42
C ASN A 97 -0.37 0.36 0.83
N ALA A 98 0.22 0.49 2.03
CA ALA A 98 -0.49 0.81 3.26
C ALA A 98 -1.29 2.10 3.12
N VAL A 99 -0.64 3.16 2.62
CA VAL A 99 -1.30 4.45 2.34
C VAL A 99 -2.44 4.27 1.33
N ASN A 100 -2.19 3.52 0.25
CA ASN A 100 -3.18 3.31 -0.82
C ASN A 100 -4.43 2.55 -0.35
N VAL A 101 -4.36 1.79 0.74
CA VAL A 101 -5.50 1.00 1.26
C VAL A 101 -6.08 1.56 2.55
N GLY A 102 -5.65 2.76 2.98
CA GLY A 102 -6.18 3.39 4.18
C GLY A 102 -5.63 2.83 5.50
N LEU A 103 -4.54 2.07 5.47
CA LEU A 103 -3.76 1.70 6.65
C LEU A 103 -2.74 2.80 6.93
N VAL A 104 -2.57 3.21 8.18
CA VAL A 104 -1.70 4.33 8.54
C VAL A 104 -0.30 3.84 8.91
N PRO A 105 0.73 4.01 8.06
CA PRO A 105 2.12 3.77 8.45
C PRO A 105 2.71 5.01 9.14
N ILE A 106 3.32 4.81 10.30
CA ILE A 106 3.98 5.85 11.11
C ILE A 106 5.45 5.48 11.29
N ILE A 107 6.35 6.36 10.87
CA ILE A 107 7.78 6.20 11.09
C ILE A 107 8.15 6.94 12.37
N CYS A 108 8.51 6.21 13.42
CA CYS A 108 8.94 6.76 14.69
C CYS A 108 9.98 5.85 15.35
N ASP A 109 10.63 6.34 16.39
CA ASP A 109 11.35 5.45 17.29
C ASP A 109 10.36 4.54 18.03
N THR A 110 10.62 3.23 17.97
CA THR A 110 9.78 2.17 18.57
C THR A 110 10.45 1.47 19.75
N GLU A 111 11.61 1.96 20.21
CA GLU A 111 12.27 1.41 21.38
C GLU A 111 11.46 1.63 22.66
N GLY A 112 11.33 0.57 23.46
CA GLY A 112 10.64 0.59 24.75
C GLY A 112 9.14 0.30 24.72
N PHE A 113 8.53 0.17 23.54
CA PHE A 113 7.17 -0.36 23.40
C PHE A 113 7.16 -1.88 23.53
N GLU A 114 6.20 -2.43 24.26
CA GLU A 114 6.00 -3.86 24.45
C GLU A 114 4.57 -4.29 24.10
N THR A 115 4.39 -5.57 23.75
CA THR A 115 3.06 -6.13 23.52
C THR A 115 2.19 -5.97 24.77
N GLY A 116 0.99 -5.44 24.60
CA GLY A 116 0.03 -5.17 25.67
C GLY A 116 0.07 -3.75 26.24
N ASP A 117 1.08 -2.92 25.89
CA ASP A 117 1.09 -1.50 26.24
C ASP A 117 -0.12 -0.79 25.61
N GLU A 118 -0.74 0.13 26.34
CA GLU A 118 -1.77 1.03 25.83
C GLU A 118 -1.14 2.33 25.32
N ILE A 119 -1.49 2.73 24.11
CA ILE A 119 -0.93 3.92 23.47
C ILE A 119 -2.03 4.86 22.98
N GLU A 120 -1.67 6.14 22.91
CA GLU A 120 -2.41 7.20 22.23
C GLU A 120 -1.56 7.79 21.10
N VAL A 121 -2.14 7.93 19.91
CA VAL A 121 -1.47 8.51 18.75
C VAL A 121 -2.23 9.77 18.30
N ASP A 122 -1.56 10.91 18.30
CA ASP A 122 -2.03 12.14 17.67
C ASP A 122 -1.41 12.27 16.26
N LEU A 123 -2.23 12.06 15.24
CA LEU A 123 -1.82 12.12 13.83
C LEU A 123 -1.57 13.55 13.35
N GLU A 124 -2.11 14.57 14.02
CA GLU A 124 -1.96 15.98 13.66
C GLU A 124 -0.69 16.56 14.26
N GLU A 125 -0.47 16.33 15.54
CA GLU A 125 0.71 16.82 16.26
C GLU A 125 1.96 15.94 16.02
N GLY A 126 1.78 14.71 15.50
CA GLY A 126 2.90 13.81 15.24
C GLY A 126 3.46 13.22 16.53
N ARG A 127 2.57 12.73 17.40
CA ARG A 127 2.91 12.28 18.76
C ARG A 127 2.35 10.90 19.06
N VAL A 128 3.14 10.07 19.73
CA VAL A 128 2.73 8.76 20.25
C VAL A 128 3.06 8.73 21.73
N GLN A 129 2.05 8.63 22.58
CA GLN A 129 2.19 8.49 24.02
C GLN A 129 1.94 7.05 24.43
N ASN A 130 2.87 6.45 25.17
CA ASN A 130 2.67 5.17 25.84
C ASN A 130 2.09 5.42 27.23
N LEU A 131 0.81 5.11 27.39
CA LEU A 131 0.04 5.35 28.61
C LEU A 131 0.41 4.38 29.73
N THR A 132 0.85 3.17 29.38
CA THR A 132 1.27 2.14 30.35
C THR A 132 2.63 2.46 30.95
N ARG A 133 3.57 2.93 30.13
CA ARG A 133 4.97 3.15 30.53
C ARG A 133 5.34 4.62 30.77
N GLY A 134 4.46 5.55 30.44
CA GLY A 134 4.60 6.97 30.75
C GLY A 134 5.65 7.71 29.92
N PHE A 135 5.95 7.24 28.71
CA PHE A 135 6.87 7.92 27.80
C PHE A 135 6.18 8.36 26.50
N GLU A 136 6.85 9.23 25.76
CA GLU A 136 6.38 9.75 24.49
C GLU A 136 7.43 9.58 23.38
N ARG A 137 6.95 9.48 22.13
CA ARG A 137 7.74 9.58 20.92
C ARG A 137 7.08 10.55 19.95
N SER A 138 7.91 11.26 19.19
CA SER A 138 7.45 12.12 18.11
C SER A 138 7.70 11.47 16.75
N PHE A 139 6.91 11.86 15.77
CA PHE A 139 7.07 11.52 14.36
C PHE A 139 6.72 12.72 13.50
N THR A 140 7.20 12.73 12.26
CA THR A 140 6.77 13.75 11.30
C THR A 140 5.32 13.46 10.91
N PRO A 141 4.36 14.39 11.16
CA PRO A 141 2.97 14.19 10.78
C PRO A 141 2.84 13.84 9.30
N LEU A 142 1.88 12.98 8.96
CA LEU A 142 1.61 12.67 7.57
C LEU A 142 1.26 13.96 6.81
N PRO A 143 1.84 14.19 5.62
CA PRO A 143 1.51 15.35 4.80
C PRO A 143 -0.01 15.48 4.64
N PRO A 144 -0.58 16.70 4.68
CA PRO A 144 -2.03 16.90 4.58
C PRO A 144 -2.69 16.17 3.40
N ILE A 145 -1.99 16.04 2.28
CA ILE A 145 -2.43 15.28 1.11
C ILE A 145 -2.54 13.77 1.37
N MET A 146 -1.60 13.17 2.09
CA MET A 146 -1.63 11.74 2.44
C MET A 146 -2.75 11.46 3.44
N ARG A 147 -2.99 12.38 4.36
CA ARG A 147 -4.13 12.34 5.27
C ARG A 147 -5.46 12.46 4.53
N ALA A 148 -5.56 13.36 3.55
CA ALA A 148 -6.74 13.51 2.70
C ALA A 148 -6.98 12.24 1.86
N ILE A 149 -5.93 11.59 1.36
CA ILE A 149 -6.00 10.30 0.67
C ILE A 149 -6.52 9.22 1.65
N LEU A 150 -5.92 9.07 2.83
CA LEU A 150 -6.35 8.12 3.86
C LEU A 150 -7.80 8.36 4.31
N GLN A 151 -8.24 9.63 4.39
CA GLN A 151 -9.62 10.01 4.72
C GLN A 151 -10.59 9.74 3.56
N ALA A 152 -10.18 9.97 2.31
CA ALA A 152 -11.01 9.75 1.12
C ALA A 152 -11.13 8.27 0.74
N LEU A 153 -10.11 7.46 1.04
CA LEU A 153 -10.08 6.01 0.86
C LEU A 153 -10.93 5.25 1.89
N GLY A 154 -11.60 5.94 2.82
CA GLY A 154 -12.63 5.36 3.69
C GLY A 154 -13.92 4.93 2.97
N LYS A 155 -13.97 4.98 1.63
CA LYS A 155 -15.03 4.35 0.84
C LYS A 155 -14.58 2.98 0.38
N GLU A 156 -15.01 1.96 1.11
CA GLU A 156 -14.90 0.57 0.70
C GLU A 156 -15.73 0.36 -0.57
N ILE A 157 -15.10 -0.12 -1.63
CA ILE A 157 -15.80 -0.71 -2.78
C ILE A 157 -15.63 -2.21 -2.63
N TYR A 158 -16.69 -2.87 -2.18
CA TYR A 158 -16.71 -4.33 -2.11
C TYR A 158 -16.74 -4.88 -3.52
N VAL A 159 -15.84 -5.82 -3.81
CA VAL A 159 -15.76 -6.53 -5.08
C VAL A 159 -15.66 -8.01 -4.78
N GLU A 160 -16.56 -8.79 -5.38
CA GLU A 160 -16.76 -10.22 -5.09
C GLU A 160 -15.72 -11.14 -5.76
N ASP A 161 -14.88 -10.61 -6.66
CA ASP A 161 -13.97 -11.38 -7.52
C ASP A 161 -12.49 -11.07 -7.22
N GLU A 162 -11.64 -12.09 -7.15
CA GLU A 162 -10.17 -11.94 -7.02
C GLU A 162 -9.57 -11.12 -8.17
N ASP A 163 -10.14 -11.22 -9.38
CA ASP A 163 -9.70 -10.39 -10.52
C ASP A 163 -9.89 -8.89 -10.23
N ALA A 164 -10.82 -8.54 -9.33
CA ALA A 164 -11.09 -7.16 -8.97
C ALA A 164 -9.99 -6.54 -8.10
N LEU A 165 -9.21 -7.33 -7.37
CA LEU A 165 -8.01 -6.84 -6.71
C LEU A 165 -6.97 -6.43 -7.74
N ASP A 166 -6.65 -7.28 -8.72
CA ASP A 166 -5.70 -6.94 -9.78
C ASP A 166 -6.17 -5.73 -10.61
N MET A 167 -7.48 -5.62 -10.84
CA MET A 167 -8.07 -4.43 -11.49
C MET A 167 -7.91 -3.17 -10.63
N ALA A 168 -8.18 -3.26 -9.31
CA ALA A 168 -7.99 -2.16 -8.38
C ALA A 168 -6.51 -1.74 -8.28
N THR A 169 -5.58 -2.68 -8.32
CA THR A 169 -4.13 -2.43 -8.39
C THR A 169 -3.77 -1.65 -9.66
N ALA A 170 -4.27 -2.10 -10.81
CA ALA A 170 -3.94 -1.49 -12.10
C ALA A 170 -4.42 -0.05 -12.22
N VAL A 171 -5.57 0.26 -11.62
CA VAL A 171 -6.22 1.57 -11.68
C VAL A 171 -5.81 2.46 -10.51
N SER A 172 -5.97 2.00 -9.28
CA SER A 172 -5.76 2.78 -8.05
C SER A 172 -4.36 2.58 -7.47
N GLY A 173 -3.90 1.34 -7.30
CA GLY A 173 -2.57 1.06 -6.73
C GLY A 173 -1.41 1.63 -7.58
N THR A 174 -1.55 1.55 -8.90
CA THR A 174 -0.64 2.11 -9.91
C THR A 174 -1.06 3.53 -10.33
N GLY A 175 -2.25 3.97 -9.94
CA GLY A 175 -2.84 5.28 -10.26
C GLY A 175 -1.91 6.48 -10.05
N PRO A 176 -1.23 6.61 -8.90
CA PRO A 176 -0.29 7.70 -8.65
C PRO A 176 0.81 7.82 -9.71
N THR A 177 1.26 6.71 -10.31
CA THR A 177 2.28 6.75 -11.36
C THR A 177 1.78 7.48 -12.60
N TYR A 178 0.54 7.24 -13.03
CA TYR A 178 -0.04 7.93 -14.18
C TYR A 178 -0.17 9.44 -13.92
N VAL A 179 -0.61 9.81 -12.71
CA VAL A 179 -0.79 11.20 -12.30
C VAL A 179 0.57 11.92 -12.22
N PHE A 180 1.57 11.31 -11.57
CA PHE A 180 2.89 11.95 -11.44
C PHE A 180 3.62 12.08 -12.77
N LEU A 181 3.52 11.09 -13.66
CA LEU A 181 4.10 11.19 -15.00
C LEU A 181 3.43 12.32 -15.81
N MET A 182 2.11 12.45 -15.73
CA MET A 182 1.39 13.56 -16.35
C MET A 182 1.81 14.91 -15.76
N MET A 183 1.93 15.01 -14.43
CA MET A 183 2.40 16.23 -13.76
C MET A 183 3.83 16.59 -14.17
N GLU A 184 4.73 15.61 -14.26
CA GLU A 184 6.10 15.82 -14.73
C GLU A 184 6.10 16.38 -16.15
N ALA A 185 5.36 15.78 -17.08
CA ALA A 185 5.23 16.27 -18.45
C ALA A 185 4.66 17.70 -18.52
N LEU A 186 3.68 18.03 -17.67
CA LEU A 186 3.13 19.40 -17.58
C LEU A 186 4.15 20.39 -17.03
N VAL A 187 4.95 20.01 -16.04
CA VAL A 187 6.02 20.85 -15.49
C VAL A 187 7.08 21.11 -16.56
N GLU A 188 7.47 20.09 -17.31
CA GLU A 188 8.43 20.22 -18.41
C GLU A 188 7.91 21.15 -19.51
N ALA A 189 6.64 20.99 -19.92
CA ALA A 189 6.00 21.89 -20.87
C ALA A 189 5.96 23.34 -20.36
N ALA A 190 5.60 23.56 -19.10
CA ALA A 190 5.60 24.90 -18.50
C ALA A 190 7.02 25.50 -18.42
N VAL A 191 8.04 24.70 -18.11
CA VAL A 191 9.44 25.14 -18.15
C VAL A 191 9.85 25.51 -19.58
N HIS A 192 9.41 24.74 -20.59
CA HIS A 192 9.65 25.05 -22.00
C HIS A 192 9.00 26.37 -22.44
N LEU A 193 7.85 26.72 -21.85
CA LEU A 193 7.20 28.02 -22.02
C LEU A 193 7.91 29.18 -21.29
N GLY A 194 8.96 28.91 -20.53
CA GLY A 194 9.80 29.92 -19.88
C GLY A 194 9.57 30.08 -18.38
N PHE A 195 8.71 29.26 -17.75
CA PHE A 195 8.56 29.30 -16.29
C PHE A 195 9.80 28.69 -15.59
N SER A 196 10.17 29.26 -14.44
CA SER A 196 11.11 28.56 -13.56
C SER A 196 10.52 27.23 -13.10
N ARG A 197 11.35 26.20 -12.92
CA ARG A 197 10.90 24.88 -12.44
C ARG A 197 10.11 24.96 -11.14
N ARG A 198 10.45 25.91 -10.25
CA ARG A 198 9.71 26.15 -9.00
C ARG A 198 8.27 26.60 -9.28
N VAL A 199 8.10 27.62 -10.12
CA VAL A 199 6.77 28.16 -10.47
C VAL A 199 5.96 27.13 -11.26
N ALA A 200 6.58 26.46 -12.24
CA ALA A 200 5.94 25.40 -13.02
C ALA A 200 5.39 24.28 -12.13
N ARG A 201 6.17 23.80 -11.16
CA ARG A 201 5.74 22.78 -10.19
C ARG A 201 4.51 23.22 -9.40
N GLU A 202 4.52 24.45 -8.88
CA GLU A 202 3.41 24.96 -8.08
C GLU A 202 2.13 25.07 -8.92
N LEU A 203 2.22 25.64 -10.14
CA LEU A 203 1.09 25.75 -11.05
C LEU A 203 0.47 24.39 -11.36
N VAL A 204 1.30 23.39 -11.64
CA VAL A 204 0.82 22.04 -11.96
C VAL A 204 0.18 21.36 -10.76
N ILE A 205 0.77 21.47 -9.57
CA ILE A 205 0.21 20.92 -8.33
C ILE A 205 -1.18 21.50 -8.06
N GLN A 206 -1.32 22.83 -8.10
CA GLN A 206 -2.61 23.49 -7.86
C GLN A 206 -3.65 23.12 -8.94
N THR A 207 -3.22 23.00 -10.20
CA THR A 207 -4.10 22.61 -11.31
C THR A 207 -4.69 21.21 -11.11
N VAL A 208 -3.84 20.23 -10.76
CA VAL A 208 -4.28 18.85 -10.54
C VAL A 208 -5.15 18.74 -9.29
N LEU A 209 -4.74 19.40 -8.19
CA LEU A 209 -5.51 19.40 -6.95
C LEU A 209 -6.91 20.01 -7.17
N GLY A 210 -6.99 21.21 -7.76
CA GLY A 210 -8.25 21.89 -8.03
C GLY A 210 -9.18 21.08 -8.94
N SER A 211 -8.62 20.45 -9.98
CA SER A 211 -9.39 19.59 -10.90
C SER A 211 -9.97 18.36 -10.18
N ALA A 212 -9.17 17.71 -9.34
CA ALA A 212 -9.61 16.54 -8.57
C ALA A 212 -10.70 16.89 -7.54
N LEU A 213 -10.53 18.01 -6.83
CA LEU A 213 -11.53 18.51 -5.87
C LEU A 213 -12.83 18.88 -6.57
N PHE A 214 -12.75 19.62 -7.69
CA PHE A 214 -13.92 20.00 -8.47
C PHE A 214 -14.68 18.78 -8.99
N ALA A 215 -13.97 17.77 -9.49
CA ALA A 215 -14.60 16.52 -9.92
C ALA A 215 -15.34 15.82 -8.78
N ARG A 216 -14.69 15.70 -7.61
CA ARG A 216 -15.28 15.06 -6.43
C ARG A 216 -16.53 15.79 -5.93
N GLU A 217 -16.50 17.12 -5.88
CA GLU A 217 -17.59 17.93 -5.32
C GLU A 217 -18.75 18.14 -6.29
N SER A 218 -18.48 18.12 -7.60
CA SER A 218 -19.51 18.36 -8.61
C SER A 218 -20.57 17.25 -8.70
N GLY A 219 -20.19 15.99 -8.41
CA GLY A 219 -21.02 14.81 -8.69
C GLY A 219 -21.38 14.62 -10.17
N ARG A 220 -20.77 15.37 -11.10
CA ARG A 220 -21.07 15.31 -12.54
C ARG A 220 -20.18 14.33 -13.26
N HIS A 221 -20.61 13.91 -14.45
CA HIS A 221 -19.79 13.07 -15.31
C HIS A 221 -18.53 13.82 -15.78
N LEU A 222 -17.36 13.15 -15.82
CA LEU A 222 -16.08 13.78 -16.17
C LEU A 222 -16.09 14.46 -17.55
N ALA A 223 -16.84 13.93 -18.51
CA ALA A 223 -16.98 14.55 -19.82
C ALA A 223 -17.70 15.92 -19.75
N GLU A 224 -18.67 16.07 -18.84
CA GLU A 224 -19.35 17.35 -18.62
C GLU A 224 -18.40 18.37 -18.01
N LEU A 225 -17.62 17.96 -17.00
CA LEU A 225 -16.63 18.84 -16.36
C LEU A 225 -15.59 19.33 -17.36
N ARG A 226 -15.08 18.44 -18.22
CA ARG A 226 -14.19 18.81 -19.33
C ARG A 226 -14.87 19.81 -20.26
N ASN A 227 -16.13 19.59 -20.63
CA ASN A 227 -16.86 20.51 -21.50
C ASN A 227 -17.09 21.88 -20.84
N MET A 228 -17.32 21.94 -19.53
CA MET A 228 -17.51 23.19 -18.77
C MET A 228 -16.26 24.10 -18.80
N VAL A 229 -15.07 23.52 -18.92
CA VAL A 229 -13.79 24.27 -18.99
C VAL A 229 -13.25 24.40 -20.43
N THR A 230 -14.06 24.04 -21.43
CA THR A 230 -13.70 24.09 -22.85
C THR A 230 -14.52 25.14 -23.58
N SER A 231 -13.89 26.23 -24.02
CA SER A 231 -14.50 27.20 -24.92
C SER A 231 -14.28 26.83 -26.39
N PRO A 232 -15.29 26.94 -27.28
CA PRO A 232 -15.11 26.75 -28.72
C PRO A 232 -14.03 27.67 -29.28
N GLY A 233 -13.06 27.11 -30.02
CA GLY A 233 -11.94 27.87 -30.59
C GLY A 233 -10.93 28.40 -29.56
N GLY A 234 -11.07 28.04 -28.28
CA GLY A 234 -10.16 28.45 -27.21
C GLY A 234 -8.95 27.53 -27.02
N THR A 235 -8.09 27.90 -26.07
CA THR A 235 -6.87 27.14 -25.74
C THR A 235 -7.16 25.71 -25.27
N SER A 236 -8.22 25.51 -24.48
CA SER A 236 -8.66 24.17 -24.04
C SER A 236 -9.06 23.27 -25.21
N ALA A 237 -9.71 23.83 -26.23
CA ALA A 237 -10.14 23.06 -27.40
C ALA A 237 -8.92 22.61 -28.24
N GLU A 238 -7.94 23.50 -28.45
CA GLU A 238 -6.70 23.15 -29.15
C GLU A 238 -5.89 22.12 -28.35
N ALA A 239 -5.79 22.28 -27.03
CA ALA A 239 -5.11 21.32 -26.17
C ALA A 239 -5.77 19.93 -26.24
N ILE A 240 -7.10 19.85 -26.14
CA ILE A 240 -7.83 18.58 -26.29
C ILE A 240 -7.57 17.97 -27.66
N TYR A 241 -7.61 18.76 -28.74
CA TYR A 241 -7.33 18.26 -30.08
C TYR A 241 -5.94 17.60 -30.18
N GLN A 242 -4.89 18.24 -29.66
CA GLN A 242 -3.55 17.66 -29.67
C GLN A 242 -3.44 16.39 -28.82
N LEU A 243 -4.10 16.37 -27.65
CA LEU A 243 -4.12 15.19 -26.77
C LEU A 243 -4.84 13.99 -27.42
N GLU A 244 -5.96 14.23 -28.09
CA GLU A 244 -6.68 13.18 -28.82
C GLU A 244 -5.91 12.70 -30.04
N LYS A 245 -5.32 13.63 -30.81
CA LYS A 245 -4.46 13.31 -31.96
C LYS A 245 -3.24 12.48 -31.55
N GLY A 246 -2.67 12.78 -30.38
CA GLY A 246 -1.59 12.00 -29.77
C GLY A 246 -2.02 10.64 -29.22
N GLY A 247 -3.32 10.32 -29.23
CA GLY A 247 -3.85 9.04 -28.77
C GLY A 247 -3.79 8.85 -27.26
N LEU A 248 -3.95 9.93 -26.47
CA LEU A 248 -3.84 9.88 -25.01
C LEU A 248 -4.69 8.76 -24.39
N ARG A 249 -5.95 8.61 -24.81
CA ARG A 249 -6.84 7.53 -24.32
C ARG A 249 -6.27 6.15 -24.57
N THR A 250 -5.73 5.94 -25.77
CA THR A 250 -5.11 4.68 -26.17
C THR A 250 -3.88 4.35 -25.32
N ILE A 251 -3.03 5.35 -25.06
CA ILE A 251 -1.83 5.18 -24.24
C ILE A 251 -2.20 4.86 -22.80
N ILE A 252 -3.15 5.60 -22.20
CA ILE A 252 -3.63 5.33 -20.85
C ILE A 252 -4.23 3.93 -20.74
N SER A 253 -5.09 3.54 -21.69
CA SER A 253 -5.70 2.20 -21.72
C SER A 253 -4.64 1.10 -21.79
N LYS A 254 -3.62 1.25 -22.65
CA LYS A 254 -2.49 0.30 -22.74
C LYS A 254 -1.67 0.25 -21.46
N ALA A 255 -1.41 1.39 -20.82
CA ALA A 255 -0.65 1.45 -19.56
C ALA A 255 -1.39 0.72 -18.43
N VAL A 256 -2.69 0.98 -18.26
CA VAL A 256 -3.53 0.30 -17.27
C VAL A 256 -3.60 -1.20 -17.55
N TRP A 257 -3.79 -1.60 -18.81
CA TRP A 257 -3.80 -3.01 -19.18
C TRP A 257 -2.46 -3.70 -18.90
N ALA A 258 -1.34 -3.04 -19.19
CA ALA A 258 -0.02 -3.57 -18.88
C ALA A 258 0.21 -3.71 -17.37
N ALA A 259 -0.26 -2.75 -16.56
CA ALA A 259 -0.20 -2.83 -15.10
C ALA A 259 -1.05 -4.00 -14.57
N TYR A 260 -2.26 -4.18 -15.10
CA TYR A 260 -3.15 -5.30 -14.78
C TYR A 260 -2.49 -6.65 -15.09
N GLN A 261 -1.98 -6.83 -16.32
CA GLN A 261 -1.29 -8.06 -16.73
C GLN A 261 -0.07 -8.33 -15.85
N LYS A 262 0.68 -7.28 -15.48
CA LYS A 262 1.82 -7.44 -14.58
C LYS A 262 1.37 -7.84 -13.17
N SER A 263 0.27 -7.28 -12.66
CA SER A 263 -0.32 -7.65 -11.37
C SER A 263 -0.68 -9.13 -11.33
N LYS A 264 -1.43 -9.62 -12.34
CA LYS A 264 -1.75 -11.05 -12.47
C LYS A 264 -0.52 -11.95 -12.47
N LEU A 265 0.48 -11.61 -13.30
CA LEU A 265 1.73 -12.38 -13.37
C LEU A 265 2.48 -12.43 -12.03
N LEU A 266 2.50 -11.33 -11.27
CA LEU A 266 3.11 -11.28 -9.94
C LEU A 266 2.31 -12.11 -8.92
N GLY A 267 0.98 -12.12 -9.03
CA GLY A 267 0.10 -13.01 -8.27
C GLY A 267 0.41 -14.48 -8.55
N GLU A 268 0.45 -14.89 -9.82
CA GLU A 268 0.74 -16.27 -10.24
C GLU A 268 2.14 -16.76 -9.83
N MET A 269 3.16 -15.91 -9.96
CA MET A 269 4.53 -16.24 -9.53
C MET A 269 4.63 -16.44 -8.02
N SER A 270 3.84 -15.69 -7.25
CA SER A 270 3.78 -15.83 -5.79
C SER A 270 3.11 -17.16 -5.41
N SER A 271 2.05 -17.58 -6.13
CA SER A 271 1.43 -18.90 -5.96
C SER A 271 2.38 -20.06 -6.29
N LYS A 272 3.15 -19.97 -7.38
CA LYS A 272 4.11 -21.03 -7.79
C LYS A 272 5.31 -21.15 -6.86
N LYS A 273 5.78 -20.06 -6.25
CA LYS A 273 6.86 -20.12 -5.23
C LYS A 273 6.39 -20.78 -3.93
N GLY A 274 5.14 -20.57 -3.52
CA GLY A 274 4.55 -21.25 -2.37
C GLY A 274 4.45 -22.77 -2.53
N LEU A 275 4.28 -23.27 -3.76
CA LEU A 275 4.27 -24.72 -4.04
C LEU A 275 5.67 -25.35 -4.11
N ARG A 276 6.75 -24.57 -4.26
CA ARG A 276 8.13 -25.11 -4.33
C ARG A 276 8.86 -25.14 -2.99
N SER A 277 8.32 -24.50 -1.95
CA SER A 277 8.88 -24.57 -0.59
C SER A 277 8.40 -25.78 0.22
N THR A 278 7.60 -26.66 -0.38
CA THR A 278 7.09 -27.91 0.22
C THR A 278 7.67 -29.15 -0.49
N SER A 279 8.99 -29.20 -0.69
CA SER A 279 9.65 -30.49 -0.92
C SER A 279 10.12 -31.02 0.43
N PRO A 280 9.72 -32.23 0.86
CA PRO A 280 10.30 -32.83 2.05
C PRO A 280 11.81 -32.98 1.85
N LEU A 281 12.57 -32.53 2.84
CA LEU A 281 13.96 -32.94 3.00
C LEU A 281 13.97 -34.46 3.21
N GLU A 282 14.17 -35.22 2.13
CA GLU A 282 14.67 -36.59 2.25
C GLU A 282 16.06 -36.48 2.91
N SER A 283 16.10 -36.88 4.17
CA SER A 283 17.34 -37.05 4.91
C SER A 283 18.11 -38.22 4.25
N PRO A 284 19.38 -38.08 3.86
CA PRO A 284 20.16 -39.22 3.43
C PRO A 284 20.34 -40.15 4.64
N GLY A 285 19.59 -41.25 4.65
CA GLY A 285 19.77 -42.31 5.64
C GLY A 285 21.20 -42.84 5.56
N ILE A 286 21.89 -42.82 6.69
CA ILE A 286 23.18 -43.47 6.87
C ILE A 286 22.95 -44.98 6.81
N PRO A 287 23.57 -45.74 5.88
CA PRO A 287 23.61 -47.19 6.00
C PRO A 287 24.80 -47.55 6.87
N THR A 288 24.53 -47.95 8.12
CA THR A 288 25.48 -48.72 8.91
C THR A 288 25.38 -50.20 8.54
N GLU A 289 26.56 -50.82 8.41
CA GLU A 289 26.87 -52.26 8.35
C GLU A 289 27.02 -52.91 6.97
N GLY A 290 28.21 -53.51 6.78
CA GLY A 290 28.57 -54.31 5.61
C GLY A 290 30.07 -54.37 5.31
N LEU A 291 30.94 -54.51 6.32
CA LEU A 291 32.34 -54.89 6.12
C LEU A 291 32.38 -56.36 5.66
N GLU A 292 32.67 -56.62 4.39
CA GLU A 292 33.29 -57.89 3.98
C GLU A 292 34.03 -57.82 2.63
N LYS A 293 35.36 -57.71 2.73
CA LYS A 293 36.45 -58.41 2.00
C LYS A 293 36.44 -58.53 0.46
N ARG A 294 37.69 -58.35 -0.07
CA ARG A 294 38.31 -58.76 -1.37
C ARG A 294 38.18 -57.70 -2.47
N GLY A 295 39.20 -57.32 -3.22
CA GLY A 295 40.59 -57.76 -3.37
C GLY A 295 41.14 -57.19 -4.69
N VAL A 296 42.47 -57.01 -4.75
CA VAL A 296 43.32 -56.46 -5.83
C VAL A 296 43.42 -54.94 -5.89
#